data_AF-A0A967D188-F1
#
_entry.id   AF-A0A967D188-F1
#
_cell.length_a   1.000
_cell.length_b   1.000
_cell.length_c   1.000
_cell.angle_alpha   90.00
_cell.angle_beta   90.00
_cell.angle_gamma   90.00
#
_symmetry.space_group_name_H-M   'P 1'
#
loop_
_entity.id
_entity.type
_entity.pdbx_description
1 polymer ?
#
loop_
_entity_poly.entity_id
_entity_poly.type
_entity_poly.pdbx_seq_one_letter_code
_entity_poly.pdbx_strand_id
1 'polypeptide(L)'
;GRATAADARQAIGKRSGAARGEAAIARGGSPASEMAVERGLLWLARHQAADGSWSFMQPHCIDTFGNPGQRCECRGKGYIEGRTKASTAIALLPFLGAGNTHIDGPYKEVVYRGIEQLKASLDIELQELHADAPDFVPTFVGDLYGYGITSLVFAEAFGMTGDPDLERYVAALASFLTKHQHPLGGWRYEPGQPGDMTVTGWQVIALKSSQIAGVPIHSDVFRDVDRFLTSLAPPVPVARGQARLVTEPGPKPERDLTRYHYLASYANSTTREPNECTSAIGLLCRLYTGWQRNDPRLLAGVDQLLKSKAHPALQLYRNFYLAQLLRQTDHPAWPHWNRRNRDYLVMMQATEASLTDPRHPAFGGKACEIGSWYLVNPRGTTKETARDRHLAPAGRLAQTALAILTLEVYYRLLPIYKADAIE
;
A
#
# COMPACT_ATOMS: atom_id res chain seq x y z
N GLY A 1 -23.16 2.14 -10.19
CA GLY A 1 -22.46 1.37 -11.26
C GLY A 1 -20.95 1.41 -11.06
N ARG A 2 -20.16 0.61 -11.79
CA ARG A 2 -18.68 0.62 -11.71
C ARG A 2 -18.09 1.84 -12.41
N ALA A 3 -16.99 2.37 -11.89
CA ALA A 3 -16.26 3.48 -12.49
C ALA A 3 -15.66 3.10 -13.86
N THR A 4 -15.54 4.09 -14.73
CA THR A 4 -14.98 3.99 -16.09
C THR A 4 -13.55 4.54 -16.13
N ALA A 5 -12.85 4.31 -17.25
CA ALA A 5 -11.55 4.95 -17.48
C ALA A 5 -11.62 6.49 -17.48
N ALA A 6 -12.76 7.06 -17.89
CA ALA A 6 -12.98 8.51 -17.82
C ALA A 6 -13.08 9.00 -16.36
N ASP A 7 -13.79 8.26 -15.50
CA ASP A 7 -13.88 8.57 -14.07
C ASP A 7 -12.50 8.51 -13.39
N ALA A 8 -11.67 7.53 -13.79
CA ALA A 8 -10.30 7.42 -13.31
C ALA A 8 -9.42 8.61 -13.75
N ARG A 9 -9.48 9.02 -15.03
CA ARG A 9 -8.77 10.22 -15.52
C ARG A 9 -9.19 11.48 -14.77
N GLN A 10 -10.49 11.64 -14.51
CA GLN A 10 -10.99 12.76 -13.72
C GLN A 10 -10.46 12.74 -12.28
N ALA A 11 -10.38 11.56 -11.65
CA ALA A 11 -9.82 11.40 -10.31
C ALA A 11 -8.31 11.74 -10.29
N ILE A 12 -7.56 11.32 -11.31
CA ILE A 12 -6.14 11.66 -11.46
C ILE A 12 -5.92 13.17 -11.53
N GLY A 13 -6.77 13.90 -12.27
CA GLY A 13 -6.70 15.36 -12.36
C GLY A 13 -6.85 16.10 -11.02
N LYS A 14 -7.34 15.43 -9.97
CA LYS A 14 -7.46 16.00 -8.62
C LYS A 14 -6.17 15.91 -7.79
N ARG A 15 -5.08 15.38 -8.36
CA ARG A 15 -3.81 15.20 -7.64
C ARG A 15 -2.87 16.41 -7.72
N SER A 16 -3.18 17.42 -8.53
CA SER A 16 -2.31 18.59 -8.74
C SER A 16 -3.03 19.92 -8.56
N GLY A 17 -2.24 20.99 -8.40
CA GLY A 17 -2.71 22.37 -8.33
C GLY A 17 -3.75 22.64 -7.24
N ALA A 18 -4.65 23.60 -7.49
CA ALA A 18 -5.73 23.95 -6.57
C ALA A 18 -6.70 22.77 -6.31
N ALA A 19 -6.93 21.93 -7.32
CA ALA A 19 -7.83 20.78 -7.22
C ALA A 19 -7.39 19.78 -6.14
N ARG A 20 -6.09 19.63 -5.90
CA ARG A 20 -5.57 18.80 -4.78
C ARG A 20 -5.99 19.34 -3.43
N GLY A 21 -5.77 20.64 -3.19
CA GLY A 21 -6.14 21.29 -1.94
C GLY A 21 -7.65 21.25 -1.68
N GLU A 22 -8.45 21.52 -2.72
CA GLU A 22 -9.91 21.44 -2.66
C GLU A 22 -10.40 20.02 -2.36
N ALA A 23 -9.86 19.02 -3.06
CA ALA A 23 -10.21 17.61 -2.83
C ALA A 23 -9.80 17.14 -1.42
N ALA A 24 -8.63 17.58 -0.94
CA ALA A 24 -8.18 17.32 0.42
C ALA A 24 -9.19 17.88 1.44
N ILE A 25 -9.49 19.19 1.40
CA ILE A 25 -10.40 19.84 2.34
C ILE A 25 -11.80 19.21 2.29
N ALA A 26 -12.35 19.01 1.09
CA ALA A 26 -13.69 18.46 0.90
C ALA A 26 -13.85 17.05 1.49
N ARG A 27 -12.75 16.30 1.63
CA ARG A 27 -12.75 14.90 2.11
C ARG A 27 -12.13 14.75 3.50
N GLY A 28 -11.85 15.86 4.19
CA GLY A 28 -11.40 15.87 5.58
C GLY A 28 -9.89 15.93 5.77
N GLY A 29 -9.13 16.29 4.74
CA GLY A 29 -7.75 16.77 4.89
C GLY A 29 -7.70 18.12 5.60
N SER A 30 -6.49 18.61 5.88
CA SER A 30 -6.25 19.92 6.47
C SER A 30 -5.00 20.57 5.89
N PRO A 31 -4.82 21.90 5.98
CA PRO A 31 -3.57 22.53 5.59
C PRO A 31 -2.35 21.91 6.29
N ALA A 32 -2.50 21.54 7.57
CA ALA A 32 -1.43 20.88 8.33
C ALA A 32 -1.10 19.48 7.78
N SER A 33 -2.08 18.72 7.29
CA SER A 33 -1.82 17.42 6.66
C SER A 33 -1.15 17.56 5.31
N GLU A 34 -1.55 18.53 4.48
CA GLU A 34 -0.90 18.79 3.19
C GLU A 34 0.55 19.26 3.39
N MET A 35 0.81 20.14 4.36
CA MET A 35 2.18 20.51 4.71
C MET A 35 3.00 19.31 5.22
N ALA A 36 2.36 18.35 5.91
CA ALA A 36 3.04 17.14 6.32
C ALA A 36 3.41 16.27 5.12
N VAL A 37 2.53 16.14 4.12
CA VAL A 37 2.82 15.48 2.84
C VAL A 37 4.04 16.13 2.18
N GLU A 38 4.05 17.45 2.00
CA GLU A 38 5.17 18.16 1.35
C GLU A 38 6.51 17.96 2.07
N ARG A 39 6.53 18.04 3.41
CA ARG A 39 7.74 17.72 4.19
C ARG A 39 8.20 16.28 4.00
N GLY A 40 7.24 15.35 3.86
CA GLY A 40 7.50 13.94 3.58
C GLY A 40 8.11 13.71 2.21
N LEU A 41 7.58 14.35 1.16
CA LEU A 41 8.12 14.29 -0.20
C LEU A 41 9.54 14.86 -0.26
N LEU A 42 9.78 16.01 0.41
CA LEU A 42 11.12 16.58 0.52
C LEU A 42 12.09 15.63 1.26
N TRP A 43 11.63 14.93 2.29
CA TRP A 43 12.43 13.91 2.96
C TRP A 43 12.76 12.74 2.03
N LEU A 44 11.78 12.21 1.28
CA LEU A 44 12.01 11.14 0.31
C LEU A 44 13.01 11.55 -0.77
N ALA A 45 12.89 12.76 -1.32
CA ALA A 45 13.79 13.30 -2.34
C ALA A 45 15.25 13.35 -1.85
N ARG A 46 15.47 13.80 -0.60
CA ARG A 46 16.80 13.82 0.03
C ARG A 46 17.40 12.44 0.27
N HIS A 47 16.59 11.37 0.26
CA HIS A 47 17.05 10.00 0.51
C HIS A 47 17.14 9.16 -0.78
N GLN A 48 16.98 9.78 -1.95
CA GLN A 48 17.25 9.14 -3.22
C GLN A 48 18.76 9.02 -3.44
N ALA A 49 19.23 7.86 -3.87
CA ALA A 49 20.62 7.63 -4.22
C ALA A 49 20.98 8.30 -5.56
N ALA A 50 22.28 8.37 -5.87
CA ALA A 50 22.79 8.96 -7.10
C ALA A 50 22.32 8.22 -8.37
N ASP A 51 22.06 6.92 -8.27
CA ASP A 51 21.52 6.08 -9.36
C ASP A 51 19.99 6.16 -9.50
N GLY A 52 19.32 6.99 -8.70
CA GLY A 52 17.86 7.14 -8.71
C GLY A 52 17.11 6.17 -7.80
N SER A 53 17.77 5.19 -7.19
CA SER A 53 17.14 4.21 -6.32
C SER A 53 16.86 4.74 -4.91
N TRP A 54 16.02 4.03 -4.17
CA TRP A 54 15.95 4.11 -2.71
C TRP A 54 16.31 2.77 -2.08
N SER A 55 16.73 2.80 -0.82
CA SER A 55 17.06 1.61 -0.03
C SER A 55 16.41 1.70 1.35
N PHE A 56 15.84 0.59 1.82
CA PHE A 56 15.30 0.48 3.19
C PHE A 56 16.38 0.70 4.27
N MET A 57 17.64 0.44 3.95
CA MET A 57 18.78 0.70 4.84
C MET A 57 19.19 2.18 4.88
N GLN A 58 18.71 2.98 3.93
CA GLN A 58 18.98 4.42 3.81
C GLN A 58 20.48 4.72 4.00
N PRO A 59 21.36 4.19 3.12
CA PRO A 59 22.80 4.30 3.30
C PRO A 59 23.27 5.75 3.21
N HIS A 60 22.64 6.54 2.33
CA HIS A 60 22.97 7.92 2.04
C HIS A 60 21.73 8.81 2.16
N CYS A 61 21.97 10.09 2.47
CA CYS A 61 20.97 11.13 2.39
C CYS A 61 21.66 12.48 2.21
N ILE A 62 20.91 13.43 1.66
CA ILE A 62 21.30 14.83 1.54
C ILE A 62 20.80 15.55 2.79
N ASP A 63 21.64 16.38 3.39
CA ASP A 63 21.25 17.20 4.54
C ASP A 63 20.25 18.30 4.16
N THR A 64 19.82 19.10 5.13
CA THR A 64 18.88 20.22 4.91
C THR A 64 19.48 21.37 4.10
N PHE A 65 20.80 21.38 3.89
CA PHE A 65 21.55 22.40 3.14
C PHE A 65 21.92 21.94 1.73
N GLY A 66 21.53 20.73 1.33
CA GLY A 66 21.85 20.20 0.00
C GLY A 66 23.17 19.45 -0.08
N ASN A 67 23.88 19.23 1.03
CA ASN A 67 25.15 18.52 1.01
C ASN A 67 24.94 17.00 1.09
N PRO A 68 25.58 16.21 0.22
CA PRO A 68 25.52 14.76 0.29
C PRO A 68 26.29 14.26 1.53
N GLY A 69 25.60 13.56 2.42
CA GLY A 69 26.25 12.90 3.55
C GLY A 69 26.96 11.62 3.10
N GLN A 70 28.21 11.40 3.55
CA GLN A 70 28.92 10.13 3.32
C GLN A 70 28.13 8.93 3.87
N ARG A 71 27.40 9.14 4.97
CA ARG A 71 26.48 8.16 5.57
C ARG A 71 25.26 8.87 6.13
N CYS A 72 24.07 8.32 5.92
CA CYS A 72 22.87 8.86 6.55
C CYS A 72 22.77 8.45 8.03
N GLU A 73 22.54 9.42 8.90
CA GLU A 73 22.41 9.20 10.35
C GLU A 73 20.97 8.94 10.83
N CYS A 74 19.99 8.88 9.92
CA CYS A 74 18.60 8.58 10.26
C CYS A 74 18.51 7.32 11.15
N ARG A 75 17.86 7.44 12.31
CA ARG A 75 17.50 6.29 13.14
C ARG A 75 16.36 5.51 12.49
N GLY A 76 16.13 4.26 12.89
CA GLY A 76 14.94 3.52 12.46
C GLY A 76 14.97 3.03 11.01
N LYS A 77 16.17 2.84 10.47
CA LYS A 77 16.40 2.18 9.18
C LYS A 77 15.77 0.78 9.16
N GLY A 78 15.40 0.33 7.97
CA GLY A 78 15.04 -1.07 7.73
C GLY A 78 16.23 -2.00 7.92
N TYR A 79 16.00 -3.29 7.71
CA TYR A 79 17.02 -4.35 7.79
C TYR A 79 16.95 -5.35 6.64
N ILE A 80 16.13 -5.09 5.62
CA ILE A 80 16.05 -5.91 4.41
C ILE A 80 16.95 -5.33 3.33
N GLU A 81 17.96 -6.10 2.94
CA GLU A 81 18.95 -5.75 1.93
C GLU A 81 18.55 -6.29 0.55
N GLY A 82 19.08 -5.69 -0.52
CA GLY A 82 18.87 -6.16 -1.91
C GLY A 82 17.46 -5.95 -2.47
N ARG A 83 16.51 -5.39 -1.70
CA ARG A 83 15.12 -5.14 -2.12
C ARG A 83 14.93 -3.78 -2.81
N THR A 84 15.87 -3.40 -3.68
CA THR A 84 15.92 -2.06 -4.30
C THR A 84 14.65 -1.74 -5.12
N LYS A 85 14.05 -2.73 -5.79
CA LYS A 85 12.77 -2.53 -6.51
C LYS A 85 11.65 -2.11 -5.56
N ALA A 86 11.44 -2.88 -4.49
CA ALA A 86 10.41 -2.59 -3.50
C ALA A 86 10.62 -1.25 -2.80
N SER A 87 11.87 -0.90 -2.42
CA SER A 87 12.18 0.38 -1.78
C SER A 87 12.03 1.58 -2.72
N THR A 88 12.48 1.46 -3.97
CA THR A 88 12.31 2.52 -4.98
C THR A 88 10.84 2.71 -5.32
N ALA A 89 10.10 1.62 -5.56
CA ALA A 89 8.69 1.71 -5.92
C ALA A 89 7.83 2.29 -4.80
N ILE A 90 8.01 1.86 -3.54
CA ILE A 90 7.23 2.41 -2.42
C ILE A 90 7.56 3.88 -2.16
N ALA A 91 8.80 4.33 -2.45
CA ALA A 91 9.20 5.73 -2.33
C ALA A 91 8.66 6.61 -3.47
N LEU A 92 8.44 6.04 -4.66
CA LEU A 92 7.87 6.74 -5.81
C LEU A 92 6.37 6.99 -5.69
N LEU A 93 5.62 6.06 -5.10
CA LEU A 93 4.16 6.16 -5.00
C LEU A 93 3.69 7.49 -4.37
N PRO A 94 4.26 8.00 -3.26
CA PRO A 94 3.93 9.33 -2.73
C PRO A 94 4.06 10.47 -3.75
N PHE A 95 5.13 10.52 -4.52
CA PHE A 95 5.30 11.59 -5.52
C PHE A 95 4.16 11.57 -6.55
N LEU A 96 3.83 10.38 -7.10
CA LEU A 96 2.73 10.18 -8.03
C LEU A 96 1.36 10.49 -7.39
N GLY A 97 1.20 10.18 -6.10
CA GLY A 97 -0.02 10.49 -5.35
C GLY A 97 -0.25 11.99 -5.22
N ALA A 98 0.82 12.73 -4.97
CA ALA A 98 0.87 14.19 -4.90
C ALA A 98 0.91 14.91 -6.25
N GLY A 99 0.72 14.18 -7.36
CA GLY A 99 0.64 14.75 -8.72
C GLY A 99 1.98 15.02 -9.39
N ASN A 100 3.11 14.61 -8.81
CA ASN A 100 4.43 14.75 -9.42
C ASN A 100 4.70 13.54 -10.30
N THR A 101 5.10 13.78 -11.54
CA THR A 101 5.41 12.75 -12.54
C THR A 101 6.84 12.92 -13.05
N HIS A 102 7.32 12.00 -13.87
CA HIS A 102 8.61 12.16 -14.56
C HIS A 102 8.58 13.24 -15.66
N ILE A 103 7.40 13.79 -15.99
CA ILE A 103 7.22 14.81 -17.02
C ILE A 103 7.03 16.20 -16.41
N ASP A 104 6.26 16.29 -15.32
CA ASP A 104 5.80 17.53 -14.71
C ASP A 104 5.79 17.50 -13.17
N GLY A 105 5.94 18.68 -12.56
CA GLY A 105 5.91 18.92 -11.11
C GLY A 105 7.29 19.25 -10.50
N PRO A 106 7.32 19.81 -9.28
CA PRO A 106 8.56 20.21 -8.61
C PRO A 106 9.52 19.04 -8.33
N TYR A 107 9.01 17.81 -8.19
CA TYR A 107 9.81 16.62 -7.99
C TYR A 107 10.08 15.83 -9.29
N LYS A 108 9.89 16.45 -10.46
CA LYS A 108 10.06 15.80 -11.77
C LYS A 108 11.34 14.97 -11.89
N GLU A 109 12.48 15.58 -11.57
CA GLU A 109 13.78 14.92 -11.71
C GLU A 109 13.94 13.73 -10.75
N VAL A 110 13.39 13.85 -9.53
CA VAL A 110 13.38 12.77 -8.54
C VAL A 110 12.55 11.59 -9.06
N VAL A 111 11.37 11.87 -9.61
CA VAL A 111 10.48 10.84 -10.18
C VAL A 111 11.09 10.20 -11.41
N TYR A 112 11.63 11.01 -12.34
CA TYR A 112 12.30 10.55 -13.55
C TYR A 112 13.43 9.57 -13.23
N ARG A 113 14.37 9.95 -12.37
CA ARG A 113 15.50 9.09 -11.98
C ARG A 113 15.05 7.79 -11.30
N GLY A 114 13.99 7.84 -10.49
CA GLY A 114 13.42 6.64 -9.89
C GLY A 114 12.78 5.70 -10.90
N ILE A 115 12.04 6.23 -11.87
CA ILE A 115 11.44 5.45 -12.96
C ILE A 115 12.53 4.86 -13.84
N GLU A 116 13.55 5.62 -14.23
CA GLU A 116 14.69 5.11 -15.02
C GLU A 116 15.44 4.01 -14.28
N GLN A 117 15.60 4.10 -12.95
CA GLN A 117 16.21 3.03 -12.17
C GLN A 117 15.38 1.74 -12.19
N LEU A 118 14.06 1.84 -12.06
CA LEU A 118 13.17 0.69 -12.18
C LEU A 118 13.17 0.11 -13.60
N LYS A 119 13.15 0.97 -14.64
CA LYS A 119 13.27 0.55 -16.04
C LYS A 119 14.56 -0.21 -16.28
N ALA A 120 15.70 0.31 -15.82
CA ALA A 120 16.98 -0.37 -15.94
C ALA A 120 16.98 -1.75 -15.26
N SER A 121 16.40 -1.86 -14.05
CA SER A 121 16.25 -3.15 -13.37
C SER A 121 15.36 -4.13 -14.15
N LEU A 122 14.26 -3.66 -14.73
CA LEU A 122 13.34 -4.50 -15.48
C LEU A 122 13.88 -4.85 -16.88
N ASP A 123 14.60 -3.94 -17.52
CA ASP A 123 15.19 -4.18 -18.84
C ASP A 123 16.24 -5.28 -18.77
N ILE A 124 17.02 -5.38 -17.69
CA ILE A 124 17.92 -6.54 -17.46
C ILE A 124 17.11 -7.84 -17.40
N GLU A 125 16.04 -7.86 -16.60
CA GLU A 125 15.16 -9.03 -16.45
C GLU A 125 14.42 -9.40 -17.74
N LEU A 126 14.15 -8.41 -18.61
CA LEU A 126 13.53 -8.59 -19.90
C LEU A 126 14.53 -8.97 -21.01
N GLN A 127 15.76 -8.48 -20.96
CA GLN A 127 16.83 -8.75 -21.94
C GLN A 127 17.55 -10.08 -21.70
N GLU A 128 17.57 -10.60 -20.47
CA GLU A 128 17.99 -11.98 -20.20
C GLU A 128 17.06 -13.03 -20.85
N LEU A 129 16.04 -12.60 -21.61
CA LEU A 129 15.01 -13.43 -22.24
C LEU A 129 15.11 -13.38 -23.76
N HIS A 130 15.13 -14.56 -24.36
CA HIS A 130 15.24 -14.78 -25.80
C HIS A 130 14.14 -14.07 -26.61
N ALA A 131 14.47 -13.69 -27.84
CA ALA A 131 13.63 -12.93 -28.78
C ALA A 131 12.26 -13.56 -29.11
N ASP A 132 12.06 -14.85 -28.80
CA ASP A 132 10.91 -15.63 -29.25
C ASP A 132 9.84 -15.85 -28.15
N ALA A 133 10.13 -15.53 -26.87
CA ALA A 133 9.16 -15.60 -25.76
C ALA A 133 9.64 -14.83 -24.51
N PRO A 134 9.09 -13.65 -24.18
CA PRO A 134 9.50 -12.86 -23.03
C PRO A 134 8.81 -13.37 -21.75
N ASP A 135 9.37 -14.41 -21.13
CA ASP A 135 8.98 -14.83 -19.78
C ASP A 135 9.93 -14.22 -18.75
N PHE A 136 9.51 -13.18 -18.00
CA PHE A 136 10.29 -12.62 -16.88
C PHE A 136 10.96 -13.72 -16.06
N VAL A 137 12.29 -13.73 -16.05
CA VAL A 137 13.06 -14.52 -15.09
C VAL A 137 13.17 -13.64 -13.84
N PRO A 138 12.56 -14.03 -12.71
CA PRO A 138 12.76 -13.30 -11.48
C PRO A 138 14.25 -13.40 -11.12
N THR A 139 14.99 -12.31 -11.23
CA THR A 139 16.42 -12.26 -10.85
C THR A 139 16.63 -12.38 -9.35
N PHE A 140 15.54 -12.44 -8.54
CA PHE A 140 15.63 -12.53 -7.09
C PHE A 140 14.58 -13.43 -6.42
N VAL A 141 15.10 -14.22 -5.48
CA VAL A 141 14.41 -14.93 -4.41
C VAL A 141 13.62 -13.93 -3.55
N GLY A 142 12.30 -13.94 -3.63
CA GLY A 142 11.41 -13.41 -2.58
C GLY A 142 10.88 -12.01 -2.79
N ASP A 143 10.84 -11.51 -4.02
CA ASP A 143 10.50 -10.11 -4.35
C ASP A 143 9.17 -9.92 -5.08
N LEU A 144 8.27 -10.92 -5.15
CA LEU A 144 6.95 -10.71 -5.77
C LEU A 144 6.16 -9.56 -5.13
N TYR A 145 6.42 -9.27 -3.84
CA TYR A 145 5.93 -8.07 -3.16
C TYR A 145 6.42 -6.77 -3.84
N GLY A 146 7.70 -6.70 -4.20
CA GLY A 146 8.28 -5.59 -4.95
C GLY A 146 7.69 -5.43 -6.34
N TYR A 147 7.49 -6.52 -7.08
CA TYR A 147 6.85 -6.48 -8.40
C TYR A 147 5.44 -5.89 -8.38
N GLY A 148 4.66 -6.16 -7.33
CA GLY A 148 3.33 -5.56 -7.19
C GLY A 148 3.36 -4.05 -7.04
N ILE A 149 4.25 -3.56 -6.18
CA ILE A 149 4.39 -2.11 -5.95
C ILE A 149 4.97 -1.44 -7.20
N THR A 150 5.95 -2.05 -7.85
CA THR A 150 6.53 -1.57 -9.12
C THR A 150 5.47 -1.51 -10.23
N SER A 151 4.64 -2.55 -10.36
CA SER A 151 3.53 -2.56 -11.33
C SER A 151 2.53 -1.43 -11.07
N LEU A 152 2.24 -1.14 -9.80
CA LEU A 152 1.40 0.00 -9.43
C LEU A 152 2.06 1.34 -9.82
N VAL A 153 3.36 1.51 -9.60
CA VAL A 153 4.10 2.73 -10.01
C VAL A 153 3.99 2.97 -11.51
N PHE A 154 4.27 1.96 -12.34
CA PHE A 154 4.18 2.11 -13.81
C PHE A 154 2.74 2.36 -14.26
N ALA A 155 1.76 1.65 -13.68
CA ALA A 155 0.36 1.86 -14.02
C ALA A 155 -0.14 3.27 -13.65
N GLU A 156 0.24 3.79 -12.48
CA GLU A 156 -0.10 5.16 -12.08
C GLU A 156 0.62 6.19 -12.95
N ALA A 157 1.94 6.06 -13.14
CA ALA A 157 2.71 6.99 -13.95
C ALA A 157 2.20 7.04 -15.40
N PHE A 158 1.94 5.89 -16.02
CA PHE A 158 1.35 5.81 -17.35
C PHE A 158 -0.06 6.38 -17.39
N GLY A 159 -0.92 6.03 -16.43
CA GLY A 159 -2.28 6.57 -16.34
C GLY A 159 -2.34 8.09 -16.14
N MET A 160 -1.31 8.66 -15.51
CA MET A 160 -1.17 10.11 -15.29
C MET A 160 -0.63 10.87 -16.49
N THR A 161 0.26 10.26 -17.27
CA THR A 161 1.05 10.96 -18.30
C THR A 161 0.69 10.58 -19.73
N GLY A 162 0.18 9.36 -19.94
CA GLY A 162 0.02 8.77 -21.26
C GLY A 162 1.33 8.50 -21.99
N ASP A 163 2.46 8.46 -21.27
CA ASP A 163 3.79 8.28 -21.87
C ASP A 163 3.95 6.89 -22.51
N PRO A 164 4.10 6.80 -23.85
CA PRO A 164 4.22 5.51 -24.54
C PRO A 164 5.46 4.71 -24.11
N ASP A 165 6.51 5.35 -23.58
CA ASP A 165 7.70 4.64 -23.10
C ASP A 165 7.39 3.75 -21.88
N LEU A 166 6.33 4.06 -21.13
CA LEU A 166 5.91 3.29 -19.97
C LEU A 166 4.98 2.12 -20.32
N GLU A 167 4.31 2.16 -21.47
CA GLU A 167 3.27 1.19 -21.85
C GLU A 167 3.80 -0.25 -21.82
N ARG A 168 5.01 -0.47 -22.37
CA ARG A 168 5.64 -1.80 -22.40
C ARG A 168 5.83 -2.39 -21.00
N TYR A 169 6.16 -1.55 -20.00
CA TYR A 169 6.39 -2.01 -18.63
C TYR A 169 5.08 -2.32 -17.92
N VAL A 170 4.03 -1.52 -18.14
CA VAL A 170 2.69 -1.80 -17.57
C VAL A 170 2.18 -3.14 -18.10
N ALA A 171 2.28 -3.37 -19.41
CA ALA A 171 1.85 -4.62 -20.04
C ALA A 171 2.68 -5.83 -19.56
N ALA A 172 4.01 -5.70 -19.55
CA ALA A 172 4.90 -6.78 -19.17
C ALA A 172 4.72 -7.18 -17.70
N LEU A 173 4.64 -6.21 -16.78
CA LEU A 173 4.42 -6.47 -15.36
C LEU A 173 3.03 -7.08 -15.10
N ALA A 174 1.99 -6.58 -15.77
CA ALA A 174 0.65 -7.15 -15.62
C ALA A 174 0.58 -8.61 -16.10
N SER A 175 1.24 -8.92 -17.22
CA SER A 175 1.39 -10.28 -17.74
C SER A 175 2.15 -11.16 -16.75
N PHE A 176 3.29 -10.67 -16.23
CA PHE A 176 4.09 -11.37 -15.23
C PHE A 176 3.30 -11.73 -13.98
N LEU A 177 2.61 -10.76 -13.39
CA LEU A 177 1.80 -10.96 -12.20
C LEU A 177 0.69 -11.98 -12.45
N THR A 178 0.00 -11.88 -13.59
CA THR A 178 -1.06 -12.83 -13.98
C THR A 178 -0.51 -14.25 -14.12
N LYS A 179 0.62 -14.41 -14.81
CA LYS A 179 1.26 -15.72 -15.01
C LYS A 179 1.70 -16.38 -13.70
N HIS A 180 2.16 -15.58 -12.75
CA HIS A 180 2.67 -16.08 -11.47
C HIS A 180 1.62 -16.10 -10.35
N GLN A 181 0.34 -15.97 -10.69
CA GLN A 181 -0.75 -16.26 -9.76
C GLN A 181 -0.75 -17.76 -9.45
N HIS A 182 -0.76 -18.12 -8.17
CA HIS A 182 -0.90 -19.52 -7.80
C HIS A 182 -2.29 -20.05 -8.20
N PRO A 183 -2.46 -21.35 -8.55
CA PRO A 183 -3.79 -21.93 -8.86
C PRO A 183 -4.85 -21.77 -7.75
N LEU A 184 -4.42 -21.53 -6.51
CA LEU A 184 -5.31 -21.22 -5.39
C LEU A 184 -5.78 -19.76 -5.35
N GLY A 185 -5.24 -18.90 -6.22
CA GLY A 185 -5.68 -17.54 -6.49
C GLY A 185 -4.89 -16.42 -5.83
N GLY A 186 -3.90 -16.74 -4.99
CA GLY A 186 -3.06 -15.75 -4.29
C GLY A 186 -1.63 -15.66 -4.83
N TRP A 187 -0.89 -14.70 -4.28
CA TRP A 187 0.56 -14.54 -4.47
C TRP A 187 1.27 -14.47 -3.12
N ARG A 188 2.53 -14.91 -3.12
CA ARG A 188 3.42 -14.84 -1.96
C ARG A 188 4.78 -14.32 -2.42
N TYR A 189 5.81 -14.40 -1.57
CA TYR A 189 7.14 -13.86 -1.87
C TYR A 189 7.80 -14.52 -3.08
N GLU A 190 7.62 -15.83 -3.27
CA GLU A 190 8.15 -16.58 -4.40
C GLU A 190 7.05 -17.05 -5.36
N PRO A 191 7.34 -17.14 -6.67
CA PRO A 191 6.52 -17.88 -7.61
C PRO A 191 6.15 -19.30 -7.12
N GLY A 192 4.91 -19.72 -7.42
CA GLY A 192 4.44 -21.07 -7.07
C GLY A 192 4.03 -21.27 -5.60
N GLN A 193 4.15 -20.27 -4.75
CA GLN A 193 3.65 -20.36 -3.38
C GLN A 193 2.12 -20.07 -3.31
N PRO A 194 1.34 -20.80 -2.46
CA PRO A 194 -0.12 -20.71 -2.36
C PRO A 194 -0.76 -19.32 -2.20
N GLY A 195 0.00 -18.36 -1.70
CA GLY A 195 -0.43 -17.00 -1.48
C GLY A 195 -0.50 -16.60 -0.01
N ASP A 196 -0.22 -15.33 0.28
CA ASP A 196 -0.54 -14.65 1.54
C ASP A 196 -1.36 -13.39 1.30
N MET A 197 -2.02 -12.90 2.34
CA MET A 197 -2.90 -11.74 2.22
C MET A 197 -2.14 -10.44 1.88
N THR A 198 -0.90 -10.27 2.32
CA THR A 198 -0.16 -9.01 2.17
C THR A 198 0.39 -8.81 0.77
N VAL A 199 0.99 -9.84 0.16
CA VAL A 199 1.47 -9.80 -1.22
C VAL A 199 0.28 -9.73 -2.17
N THR A 200 -0.72 -10.60 -1.97
CA THR A 200 -1.94 -10.62 -2.80
C THR A 200 -2.65 -9.26 -2.84
N GLY A 201 -2.68 -8.54 -1.70
CA GLY A 201 -3.23 -7.18 -1.64
C GLY A 201 -2.60 -6.23 -2.66
N TRP A 202 -1.27 -6.18 -2.71
CA TRP A 202 -0.55 -5.33 -3.68
C TRP A 202 -0.77 -5.77 -5.12
N GLN A 203 -0.75 -7.08 -5.41
CA GLN A 203 -0.98 -7.57 -6.77
C GLN A 203 -2.37 -7.22 -7.28
N VAL A 204 -3.40 -7.32 -6.42
CA VAL A 204 -4.77 -6.95 -6.79
C VAL A 204 -4.87 -5.47 -7.14
N ILE A 205 -4.29 -4.59 -6.31
CA ILE A 205 -4.30 -3.14 -6.55
C ILE A 205 -3.53 -2.79 -7.82
N ALA A 206 -2.37 -3.43 -8.04
CA ALA A 206 -1.55 -3.24 -9.23
C ALA A 206 -2.29 -3.66 -10.51
N LEU A 207 -2.81 -4.89 -10.56
CA LEU A 207 -3.55 -5.39 -11.72
C LEU A 207 -4.81 -4.58 -12.03
N LYS A 208 -5.52 -4.10 -11.00
CA LYS A 208 -6.65 -3.18 -11.18
C LYS A 208 -6.22 -1.82 -11.72
N SER A 209 -5.08 -1.30 -11.26
CA SER A 209 -4.54 -0.04 -11.77
C SER A 209 -4.07 -0.19 -13.22
N SER A 210 -3.43 -1.30 -13.58
CA SER A 210 -3.09 -1.63 -14.97
C SER A 210 -4.34 -1.75 -15.86
N GLN A 211 -5.41 -2.36 -15.35
CA GLN A 211 -6.70 -2.45 -16.06
C GLN A 211 -7.28 -1.05 -16.33
N ILE A 212 -7.21 -0.14 -15.36
CA ILE A 212 -7.65 1.24 -15.51
C ILE A 212 -6.77 2.01 -16.50
N ALA A 213 -5.47 1.71 -16.52
CA ALA A 213 -4.50 2.29 -17.44
C ALA A 213 -4.62 1.73 -18.88
N GLY A 214 -5.54 0.80 -19.14
CA GLY A 214 -5.86 0.30 -20.47
C GLY A 214 -5.32 -1.10 -20.81
N VAL A 215 -4.58 -1.74 -19.89
CA VAL A 215 -4.08 -3.10 -20.12
C VAL A 215 -5.19 -4.13 -19.88
N PRO A 216 -5.50 -5.02 -20.85
CA PRO A 216 -6.54 -6.02 -20.67
C PRO A 216 -6.10 -7.09 -19.66
N ILE A 217 -6.87 -7.23 -18.57
CA ILE A 217 -6.68 -8.28 -17.56
C ILE A 217 -7.90 -9.21 -17.58
N HIS A 218 -7.67 -10.51 -17.75
CA HIS A 218 -8.75 -11.49 -17.81
C HIS A 218 -9.51 -11.58 -16.48
N SER A 219 -10.84 -11.69 -16.51
CA SER A 219 -11.70 -11.72 -15.32
C SER A 219 -11.40 -12.88 -14.36
N ASP A 220 -10.87 -13.97 -14.90
CA ASP A 220 -10.57 -15.19 -14.14
C ASP A 220 -9.53 -14.95 -13.04
N VAL A 221 -8.59 -14.02 -13.25
CA VAL A 221 -7.60 -13.63 -12.24
C VAL A 221 -8.31 -13.15 -10.97
N PHE A 222 -9.30 -12.26 -11.11
CA PHE A 222 -10.05 -11.71 -9.98
C PHE A 222 -11.05 -12.69 -9.38
N ARG A 223 -11.62 -13.59 -10.20
CA ARG A 223 -12.45 -14.70 -9.71
C ARG A 223 -11.63 -15.63 -8.81
N ASP A 224 -10.39 -15.91 -9.20
CA ASP A 224 -9.50 -16.77 -8.44
C ASP A 224 -9.02 -16.10 -7.16
N VAL A 225 -8.78 -14.78 -7.18
CA VAL A 225 -8.58 -13.99 -5.94
C VAL A 225 -9.80 -14.10 -5.01
N ASP A 226 -11.03 -14.02 -5.53
CA ASP A 226 -12.23 -14.15 -4.71
C ASP A 226 -12.32 -15.51 -3.99
N ARG A 227 -11.96 -16.58 -4.70
CA ARG A 227 -11.82 -17.94 -4.15
C ARG A 227 -10.71 -17.99 -3.09
N PHE A 228 -9.55 -17.39 -3.36
CA PHE A 228 -8.44 -17.30 -2.41
C PHE A 228 -8.88 -16.59 -1.11
N LEU A 229 -9.51 -15.42 -1.21
CA LEU A 229 -10.00 -14.67 -0.05
C LEU A 229 -10.96 -15.51 0.80
N THR A 230 -11.86 -16.25 0.15
CA THR A 230 -12.79 -17.16 0.85
C THR A 230 -12.05 -18.28 1.61
N SER A 231 -10.92 -18.76 1.06
CA SER A 231 -10.07 -19.75 1.73
C SER A 231 -9.32 -19.21 2.96
N LEU A 232 -9.16 -17.89 3.08
CA LEU A 232 -8.53 -17.23 4.22
C LEU A 232 -9.51 -16.93 5.36
N ALA A 233 -10.81 -17.11 5.16
CA ALA A 233 -11.83 -16.78 6.15
C ALA A 233 -11.96 -17.90 7.21
N PRO A 234 -12.06 -17.55 8.51
CA PRO A 234 -12.33 -18.54 9.55
C PRO A 234 -13.74 -19.13 9.40
N PRO A 235 -14.03 -20.30 10.00
CA PRO A 235 -15.41 -20.76 10.14
C PRO A 235 -16.22 -19.78 11.01
N VAL A 236 -17.51 -19.68 10.75
CA VAL A 236 -18.45 -18.95 11.63
C VAL A 236 -18.42 -19.61 13.03
N PRO A 237 -18.26 -18.83 14.12
CA PRO A 237 -18.27 -19.38 15.47
C PRO A 237 -19.60 -20.09 15.75
N VAL A 238 -19.53 -21.36 16.18
CA VAL A 238 -20.71 -22.11 16.63
C VAL A 238 -21.07 -21.65 18.05
N ALA A 239 -22.36 -21.37 18.31
CA ALA A 239 -22.82 -20.97 19.63
C ALA A 239 -22.49 -22.05 20.69
N ARG A 240 -22.09 -21.62 21.90
CA ARG A 240 -21.85 -22.55 23.03
C ARG A 240 -23.08 -23.42 23.26
N GLY A 241 -22.91 -24.75 23.19
CA GLY A 241 -23.98 -25.74 23.35
C GLY A 241 -24.41 -26.46 22.07
N GLN A 242 -23.92 -26.03 20.89
CA GLN A 242 -24.21 -26.69 19.59
C GLN A 242 -23.02 -27.50 19.04
N ALA A 243 -22.10 -27.92 19.89
CA ALA A 243 -20.99 -28.78 19.47
C ALA A 243 -21.55 -30.13 18.99
N ARG A 244 -21.61 -30.34 17.68
CA ARG A 244 -21.96 -31.64 17.08
C ARG A 244 -20.74 -32.57 17.18
N LEU A 245 -20.96 -33.77 17.73
CA LEU A 245 -20.07 -34.91 17.49
C LEU A 245 -20.04 -35.17 15.99
N VAL A 246 -18.89 -35.00 15.35
CA VAL A 246 -18.70 -35.22 13.92
C VAL A 246 -18.50 -36.72 13.71
N THR A 247 -19.58 -37.45 13.41
CA THR A 247 -19.52 -38.89 13.09
C THR A 247 -19.50 -39.17 11.59
N GLU A 248 -19.74 -38.16 10.74
CA GLU A 248 -19.66 -38.23 9.27
C GLU A 248 -19.15 -36.90 8.66
N PRO A 249 -18.60 -36.89 7.43
CA PRO A 249 -18.23 -35.66 6.73
C PRO A 249 -19.48 -34.82 6.43
N GLY A 250 -19.82 -33.93 7.37
CA GLY A 250 -20.90 -32.96 7.22
C GLY A 250 -20.60 -31.87 6.17
N PRO A 251 -21.58 -31.00 5.87
CA PRO A 251 -21.38 -29.87 4.98
C PRO A 251 -20.20 -29.00 5.45
N LYS A 252 -19.44 -28.45 4.50
CA LYS A 252 -18.32 -27.54 4.82
C LYS A 252 -18.84 -26.41 5.73
N PRO A 253 -18.12 -26.07 6.80
CA PRO A 253 -18.55 -25.02 7.71
C PRO A 253 -18.66 -23.69 6.96
N GLU A 254 -19.72 -22.94 7.28
CA GLU A 254 -19.91 -21.58 6.78
C GLU A 254 -18.71 -20.72 7.18
N ARG A 255 -18.31 -19.80 6.31
CA ARG A 255 -17.12 -18.96 6.48
C ARG A 255 -17.50 -17.55 6.89
N ASP A 256 -16.83 -17.01 7.91
CA ASP A 256 -16.97 -15.62 8.33
C ASP A 256 -16.13 -14.70 7.40
N LEU A 257 -16.79 -14.18 6.36
CA LEU A 257 -16.17 -13.35 5.33
C LEU A 257 -15.87 -11.90 5.78
N THR A 258 -16.02 -11.61 7.08
CA THR A 258 -15.70 -10.30 7.67
C THR A 258 -14.24 -10.19 8.12
N ARG A 259 -13.56 -11.34 8.26
CA ARG A 259 -12.19 -11.45 8.79
C ARG A 259 -11.35 -12.40 7.97
N TYR A 260 -10.06 -12.11 7.85
CA TYR A 260 -9.16 -12.86 6.97
C TYR A 260 -7.84 -13.19 7.67
N HIS A 261 -7.42 -14.45 7.62
CA HIS A 261 -6.10 -14.88 8.09
C HIS A 261 -4.99 -14.47 7.12
N TYR A 262 -3.74 -14.59 7.59
CA TYR A 262 -2.56 -14.35 6.76
C TYR A 262 -2.35 -15.42 5.68
N LEU A 263 -2.55 -16.70 6.04
CA LEU A 263 -2.44 -17.86 5.14
C LEU A 263 -3.69 -18.72 5.22
N ALA A 264 -4.02 -19.40 4.11
CA ALA A 264 -5.15 -20.33 4.04
C ALA A 264 -5.00 -21.51 5.02
N SER A 265 -3.76 -21.93 5.29
CA SER A 265 -3.48 -22.97 6.29
C SER A 265 -3.86 -22.58 7.71
N TYR A 266 -4.13 -21.30 7.98
CA TYR A 266 -4.56 -20.82 9.30
C TYR A 266 -6.08 -20.74 9.42
N ALA A 267 -6.83 -20.91 8.32
CA ALA A 267 -8.28 -20.67 8.28
C ALA A 267 -9.12 -21.61 9.16
N ASN A 268 -8.57 -22.74 9.59
CA ASN A 268 -9.23 -23.65 10.53
C ASN A 268 -8.48 -23.72 11.87
N SER A 269 -7.55 -22.79 12.13
CA SER A 269 -6.80 -22.74 13.38
C SER A 269 -7.70 -22.27 14.52
N THR A 270 -7.66 -22.97 15.64
CA THR A 270 -8.33 -22.58 16.89
C THR A 270 -7.45 -21.69 17.78
N THR A 271 -6.17 -21.51 17.41
CA THR A 271 -5.17 -20.77 18.21
C THR A 271 -4.65 -19.53 17.51
N ARG A 272 -4.79 -19.43 16.19
CA ARG A 272 -4.39 -18.26 15.40
C ARG A 272 -5.64 -17.53 14.96
N GLU A 273 -5.89 -16.36 15.53
CA GLU A 273 -6.98 -15.49 15.09
C GLU A 273 -6.63 -14.73 13.80
N PRO A 274 -7.63 -14.40 12.95
CA PRO A 274 -7.45 -13.40 11.92
C PRO A 274 -6.98 -12.08 12.54
N ASN A 275 -6.01 -11.41 11.92
CA ASN A 275 -5.58 -10.12 12.41
C ASN A 275 -6.28 -8.98 11.66
N GLU A 276 -6.36 -7.82 12.30
CA GLU A 276 -7.05 -6.65 11.78
C GLU A 276 -6.42 -6.13 10.47
N CYS A 277 -5.11 -6.22 10.33
CA CYS A 277 -4.42 -5.77 9.13
C CYS A 277 -4.77 -6.65 7.91
N THR A 278 -4.67 -7.96 8.03
CA THR A 278 -5.04 -8.89 6.95
C THR A 278 -6.52 -8.78 6.61
N SER A 279 -7.37 -8.53 7.60
CA SER A 279 -8.81 -8.31 7.37
C SER A 279 -9.09 -7.01 6.61
N ALA A 280 -8.39 -5.91 6.91
CA ALA A 280 -8.50 -4.67 6.15
C ALA A 280 -8.08 -4.84 4.67
N ILE A 281 -7.00 -5.59 4.42
CA ILE A 281 -6.56 -5.88 3.05
C ILE A 281 -7.59 -6.76 2.33
N GLY A 282 -8.04 -7.85 2.97
CA GLY A 282 -9.01 -8.78 2.39
C GLY A 282 -10.33 -8.12 2.02
N LEU A 283 -10.87 -7.27 2.88
CA LEU A 283 -12.09 -6.50 2.60
C LEU A 283 -11.88 -5.50 1.45
N LEU A 284 -10.71 -4.85 1.35
CA LEU A 284 -10.43 -3.97 0.21
C LEU A 284 -10.35 -4.80 -1.09
N CYS A 285 -9.71 -5.97 -1.06
CA CYS A 285 -9.68 -6.87 -2.20
C CYS A 285 -11.09 -7.32 -2.61
N ARG A 286 -12.03 -7.53 -1.66
CA ARG A 286 -13.43 -7.86 -2.00
C ARG A 286 -14.12 -6.78 -2.84
N LEU A 287 -13.85 -5.49 -2.57
CA LEU A 287 -14.36 -4.40 -3.42
C LEU A 287 -13.84 -4.54 -4.87
N TYR A 288 -12.57 -4.89 -5.03
CA TYR A 288 -11.92 -5.11 -6.33
C TYR A 288 -12.36 -6.42 -7.01
N THR A 289 -12.77 -7.46 -6.28
CA THR A 289 -13.23 -8.74 -6.85
C THR A 289 -14.71 -8.80 -7.15
N GLY A 290 -15.51 -7.80 -6.76
CA GLY A 290 -16.90 -7.71 -7.23
C GLY A 290 -17.91 -7.23 -6.21
N TRP A 291 -17.59 -7.22 -4.92
CA TRP A 291 -18.54 -6.81 -3.89
C TRP A 291 -19.01 -5.37 -4.12
N GLN A 292 -20.23 -5.07 -3.67
CA GLN A 292 -20.78 -3.71 -3.74
C GLN A 292 -20.40 -2.93 -2.49
N ARG A 293 -20.35 -1.59 -2.58
CA ARG A 293 -19.99 -0.73 -1.45
C ARG A 293 -20.94 -0.86 -0.25
N ASN A 294 -22.19 -1.29 -0.49
CA ASN A 294 -23.22 -1.52 0.53
C ASN A 294 -23.40 -3.00 0.90
N ASP A 295 -22.45 -3.89 0.53
CA ASP A 295 -22.51 -5.29 0.93
C ASP A 295 -22.49 -5.40 2.47
N PRO A 296 -23.50 -6.02 3.11
CA PRO A 296 -23.60 -6.06 4.57
C PRO A 296 -22.43 -6.78 5.24
N ARG A 297 -21.80 -7.76 4.55
CA ARG A 297 -20.61 -8.45 5.06
C ARG A 297 -19.40 -7.52 5.07
N LEU A 298 -19.27 -6.68 4.04
CA LEU A 298 -18.22 -5.68 3.96
C LEU A 298 -18.34 -4.68 5.11
N LEU A 299 -19.53 -4.08 5.26
CA LEU A 299 -19.81 -3.08 6.28
C LEU A 299 -19.61 -3.66 7.70
N ALA A 300 -20.09 -4.88 7.95
CA ALA A 300 -19.86 -5.56 9.23
C ALA A 300 -18.37 -5.78 9.52
N GLY A 301 -17.57 -6.15 8.51
CA GLY A 301 -16.11 -6.28 8.66
C GLY A 301 -15.43 -4.94 8.94
N VAL A 302 -15.83 -3.87 8.24
CA VAL A 302 -15.34 -2.51 8.50
C VAL A 302 -15.68 -2.06 9.92
N ASP A 303 -16.91 -2.30 10.39
CA ASP A 303 -17.34 -1.98 11.75
C ASP A 303 -16.57 -2.76 12.83
N GLN A 304 -16.21 -4.02 12.55
CA GLN A 304 -15.33 -4.77 13.45
C GLN A 304 -13.93 -4.15 13.51
N LEU A 305 -13.35 -3.77 12.37
CA LEU A 305 -12.06 -3.09 12.32
C LEU A 305 -12.10 -1.78 13.14
N LEU A 306 -13.17 -0.99 13.03
CA LEU A 306 -13.30 0.27 13.75
C LEU A 306 -13.29 0.13 15.29
N LYS A 307 -13.52 -1.07 15.83
CA LYS A 307 -13.47 -1.36 17.28
C LYS A 307 -12.06 -1.64 17.82
N SER A 308 -11.03 -1.60 16.97
CA SER A 308 -9.64 -1.84 17.37
C SER A 308 -9.23 -0.98 18.56
N LYS A 309 -8.60 -1.62 19.55
CA LYS A 309 -8.01 -0.95 20.73
C LYS A 309 -6.50 -0.81 20.63
N ALA A 310 -5.91 -1.21 19.50
CA ALA A 310 -4.48 -1.16 19.30
C ALA A 310 -3.96 0.28 19.27
N HIS A 311 -2.71 0.45 19.68
CA HIS A 311 -2.05 1.75 19.59
C HIS A 311 -1.90 2.18 18.13
N PRO A 312 -2.20 3.45 17.75
CA PRO A 312 -2.13 3.91 16.36
C PRO A 312 -0.77 3.69 15.69
N ALA A 313 0.34 3.82 16.43
CA ALA A 313 1.70 3.52 15.93
C ALA A 313 1.90 2.09 15.39
N LEU A 314 1.06 1.13 15.80
CA LEU A 314 1.14 -0.27 15.40
C LEU A 314 0.25 -0.60 14.20
N GLN A 315 -0.47 0.40 13.68
CA GLN A 315 -1.57 0.21 12.75
C GLN A 315 -1.39 1.00 11.46
N LEU A 316 -0.19 1.50 11.16
CA LEU A 316 0.03 2.31 9.97
C LEU A 316 -0.27 1.52 8.68
N TYR A 317 0.24 0.29 8.58
CA TYR A 317 0.00 -0.56 7.42
C TYR A 317 -1.48 -0.88 7.27
N ARG A 318 -2.15 -1.25 8.36
CA ARG A 318 -3.61 -1.46 8.38
C ARG A 318 -4.38 -0.20 8.00
N ASN A 319 -4.02 0.95 8.56
CA ASN A 319 -4.75 2.21 8.39
C ASN A 319 -4.63 2.73 6.96
N PHE A 320 -3.54 2.43 6.26
CA PHE A 320 -3.43 2.67 4.82
C PHE A 320 -4.55 1.95 4.05
N TYR A 321 -4.87 0.69 4.35
CA TYR A 321 -5.97 -0.04 3.72
C TYR A 321 -7.34 0.38 4.25
N LEU A 322 -7.48 0.59 5.56
CA LEU A 322 -8.74 0.98 6.18
C LEU A 322 -9.20 2.37 5.71
N ALA A 323 -8.29 3.31 5.50
CA ALA A 323 -8.63 4.62 4.94
C ALA A 323 -9.28 4.47 3.56
N GLN A 324 -8.77 3.57 2.72
CA GLN A 324 -9.33 3.27 1.41
C GLN A 324 -10.71 2.64 1.51
N LEU A 325 -10.89 1.67 2.40
CA LEU A 325 -12.19 1.05 2.64
C LEU A 325 -13.24 2.09 3.02
N LEU A 326 -12.96 2.91 4.04
CA LEU A 326 -13.90 3.93 4.52
C LEU A 326 -14.25 4.96 3.45
N ARG A 327 -13.31 5.28 2.55
CA ARG A 327 -13.54 6.18 1.41
C ARG A 327 -14.36 5.52 0.31
N GLN A 328 -14.05 4.28 -0.06
CA GLN A 328 -14.74 3.57 -1.16
C GLN A 328 -16.16 3.15 -0.77
N THR A 329 -16.44 3.04 0.53
CA THR A 329 -17.78 2.73 1.05
C THR A 329 -18.58 3.94 1.51
N ASP A 330 -18.04 5.15 1.38
CA ASP A 330 -18.63 6.37 1.93
C ASP A 330 -19.07 6.19 3.40
N HIS A 331 -18.25 5.50 4.19
CA HIS A 331 -18.64 5.02 5.51
C HIS A 331 -18.90 6.19 6.48
N PRO A 332 -19.98 6.15 7.28
CA PRO A 332 -20.32 7.26 8.21
C PRO A 332 -19.26 7.51 9.28
N ALA A 333 -18.42 6.52 9.59
CA ALA A 333 -17.31 6.69 10.53
C ALA A 333 -16.14 7.52 9.97
N TRP A 334 -16.09 7.75 8.65
CA TRP A 334 -14.97 8.42 7.98
C TRP A 334 -14.58 9.75 8.63
N PRO A 335 -15.48 10.73 8.87
CA PRO A 335 -15.07 12.04 9.38
C PRO A 335 -14.39 11.98 10.75
N HIS A 336 -14.90 11.14 11.66
CA HIS A 336 -14.34 11.00 13.01
C HIS A 336 -13.04 10.19 12.99
N TRP A 337 -13.02 9.05 12.30
CA TRP A 337 -11.85 8.19 12.20
C TRP A 337 -10.69 8.91 11.50
N ASN A 338 -10.97 9.57 10.36
CA ASN A 338 -9.97 10.28 9.59
C ASN A 338 -9.37 11.44 10.38
N ARG A 339 -10.18 12.24 11.08
CA ARG A 339 -9.65 13.33 11.93
C ARG A 339 -8.63 12.80 12.94
N ARG A 340 -8.97 11.74 13.68
CA ARG A 340 -8.08 11.12 14.65
C ARG A 340 -6.79 10.57 14.02
N ASN A 341 -6.91 9.87 12.89
CA ASN A 341 -5.76 9.28 12.21
C ASN A 341 -4.84 10.36 11.59
N ARG A 342 -5.42 11.32 10.86
CA ARG A 342 -4.74 12.45 10.24
C ARG A 342 -3.98 13.27 11.28
N ASP A 343 -4.66 13.68 12.35
CA ASP A 343 -4.06 14.55 13.37
C ASP A 343 -2.95 13.80 14.12
N TYR A 344 -3.11 12.49 14.34
CA TYR A 344 -2.04 11.66 14.88
C TYR A 344 -0.82 11.61 13.96
N LEU A 345 -1.00 11.38 12.65
CA LEU A 345 0.13 11.36 11.71
C LEU A 345 0.82 12.73 11.64
N VAL A 346 0.06 13.82 11.58
CA VAL A 346 0.64 15.19 11.58
C VAL A 346 1.45 15.44 12.85
N MET A 347 0.91 15.08 14.02
CA MET A 347 1.59 15.24 15.30
C MET A 347 2.88 14.42 15.40
N MET A 348 2.90 13.22 14.81
CA MET A 348 4.00 12.27 14.94
C MET A 348 5.12 12.45 13.90
N GLN A 349 4.97 13.38 12.95
CA GLN A 349 6.01 13.65 11.96
C GLN A 349 7.21 14.30 12.62
N ALA A 350 8.42 13.85 12.27
CA ALA A 350 9.64 14.51 12.71
C ALA A 350 9.72 15.93 12.13
N THR A 351 9.82 16.92 13.00
CA THR A 351 10.02 18.35 12.74
C THR A 351 11.09 18.90 13.67
N GLU A 352 11.68 20.05 13.35
CA GLU A 352 12.69 20.72 14.21
C GLU A 352 12.24 20.82 15.67
N ALA A 353 10.99 21.26 15.89
CA ALA A 353 10.41 21.33 17.23
C ALA A 353 10.36 19.96 17.91
N SER A 354 9.89 18.94 17.19
CA SER A 354 9.75 17.58 17.72
C SER A 354 11.07 16.88 18.06
N LEU A 355 12.17 17.30 17.44
CA LEU A 355 13.52 16.79 17.73
C LEU A 355 14.01 17.29 19.09
N THR A 356 13.50 18.44 19.54
CA THR A 356 13.84 19.08 20.82
C THR A 356 12.79 18.86 21.93
N ASP A 357 11.62 18.32 21.61
CA ASP A 357 10.57 18.03 22.58
C ASP A 357 10.79 16.67 23.26
N PRO A 358 11.14 16.60 24.57
CA PRO A 358 11.39 15.34 25.27
C PRO A 358 10.17 14.42 25.37
N ARG A 359 8.97 14.92 25.09
CA ARG A 359 7.73 14.12 25.08
C ARG A 359 7.45 13.49 23.72
N HIS A 360 8.12 13.95 22.66
CA HIS A 360 7.91 13.45 21.31
C HIS A 360 8.85 12.28 20.99
N PRO A 361 8.39 11.21 20.30
CA PRO A 361 9.25 10.06 19.98
C PRO A 361 10.44 10.36 19.05
N ALA A 362 10.42 11.50 18.35
CA ALA A 362 11.55 11.97 17.55
C ALA A 362 12.63 12.68 18.37
N PHE A 363 12.43 12.90 19.68
CA PHE A 363 13.40 13.55 20.56
C PHE A 363 14.82 13.00 20.40
N GLY A 364 15.81 13.89 20.37
CA GLY A 364 17.22 13.55 20.15
C GLY A 364 17.50 12.99 18.75
N GLY A 365 16.60 13.21 17.79
CA GLY A 365 16.75 12.83 16.40
C GLY A 365 17.76 13.67 15.65
N LYS A 366 18.12 13.19 14.46
CA LYS A 366 19.03 13.87 13.56
C LYS A 366 18.26 14.78 12.60
N ALA A 367 18.86 15.88 12.17
CA ALA A 367 18.21 16.82 11.24
C ALA A 367 17.75 16.14 9.92
N CYS A 368 18.47 15.13 9.46
CA CYS A 368 18.06 14.32 8.30
C CYS A 368 16.77 13.52 8.53
N GLU A 369 16.26 13.38 9.76
CA GLU A 369 14.96 12.76 10.04
C GLU A 369 13.78 13.72 9.81
N ILE A 370 14.00 15.04 9.74
CA ILE A 370 12.92 16.03 9.60
C ILE A 370 12.12 15.76 8.33
N GLY A 371 10.79 15.69 8.45
CA GLY A 371 9.84 15.36 7.39
C GLY A 371 9.43 13.89 7.34
N SER A 372 10.12 13.00 8.05
CA SER A 372 9.82 11.56 8.04
C SER A 372 8.91 11.10 9.17
N TRP A 373 8.42 9.86 9.04
CA TRP A 373 7.74 9.13 10.10
C TRP A 373 8.51 7.90 10.51
N TYR A 374 8.61 7.72 11.82
CA TYR A 374 9.04 6.49 12.44
C TYR A 374 8.26 6.28 13.72
N LEU A 375 7.10 5.64 13.58
CA LEU A 375 6.11 5.46 14.63
C LEU A 375 6.56 4.34 15.57
N VAL A 376 6.59 4.67 16.86
CA VAL A 376 6.84 3.73 17.94
C VAL A 376 5.75 3.83 19.00
N ASN A 377 5.31 2.70 19.52
CA ASN A 377 4.45 2.62 20.69
C ASN A 377 5.33 2.71 21.95
N PRO A 378 5.23 3.80 22.73
CA PRO A 378 6.08 4.01 23.91
C PRO A 378 5.84 2.98 25.02
N ARG A 379 4.72 2.25 24.98
CA ARG A 379 4.38 1.18 25.93
C ARG A 379 4.86 -0.21 25.47
N GLY A 380 5.47 -0.32 24.30
CA GLY A 380 5.99 -1.59 23.80
C GLY A 380 7.30 -1.99 24.50
N THR A 381 7.40 -3.23 24.96
CA THR A 381 8.59 -3.75 25.66
C THR A 381 9.62 -4.38 24.71
N THR A 382 9.25 -4.65 23.46
CA THR A 382 10.12 -5.22 22.42
C THR A 382 10.00 -4.41 21.11
N LYS A 383 10.97 -4.52 20.20
CA LYS A 383 10.92 -3.80 18.91
C LYS A 383 9.66 -4.12 18.10
N GLU A 384 9.21 -5.37 18.12
CA GLU A 384 8.03 -5.84 17.38
C GLU A 384 6.71 -5.39 18.01
N THR A 385 6.65 -5.27 19.35
CA THR A 385 5.47 -4.75 20.06
C THR A 385 5.46 -3.22 20.13
N ALA A 386 6.61 -2.60 19.90
CA ALA A 386 6.77 -1.16 19.84
C ALA A 386 6.57 -0.60 18.42
N ARG A 387 6.47 -1.41 17.36
CA ARG A 387 6.40 -0.93 15.97
C ARG A 387 5.38 -1.73 15.17
N ASP A 388 4.90 -1.16 14.08
CA ASP A 388 4.11 -1.93 13.12
C ASP A 388 4.96 -3.06 12.51
N ARG A 389 4.61 -4.31 12.83
CA ARG A 389 5.34 -5.51 12.39
C ARG A 389 5.42 -5.65 10.88
N HIS A 390 4.45 -5.12 10.14
CA HIS A 390 4.40 -5.23 8.67
C HIS A 390 5.39 -4.25 8.01
N LEU A 391 5.76 -3.18 8.73
CA LEU A 391 6.69 -2.15 8.24
C LEU A 391 8.06 -2.21 8.92
N ALA A 392 8.21 -2.95 10.02
CA ALA A 392 9.46 -3.08 10.74
C ALA A 392 10.66 -3.50 9.84
N PRO A 393 10.54 -4.47 8.92
CA PRO A 393 11.63 -4.83 8.00
C PRO A 393 12.07 -3.69 7.08
N ALA A 394 11.13 -2.87 6.63
CA ALA A 394 11.35 -1.78 5.70
C ALA A 394 11.67 -0.44 6.38
N GLY A 395 11.43 -0.34 7.69
CA GLY A 395 11.81 0.77 8.55
C GLY A 395 11.20 2.12 8.14
N ARG A 396 11.93 3.20 8.45
CA ARG A 396 11.50 4.60 8.28
C ARG A 396 11.11 4.93 6.85
N LEU A 397 11.77 4.37 5.84
CA LEU A 397 11.44 4.63 4.43
C LEU A 397 9.98 4.23 4.13
N ALA A 398 9.60 2.98 4.42
CA ALA A 398 8.24 2.51 4.18
C ALA A 398 7.21 3.16 5.11
N GLN A 399 7.55 3.42 6.37
CA GLN A 399 6.65 4.14 7.26
C GLN A 399 6.39 5.58 6.78
N THR A 400 7.42 6.27 6.29
CA THR A 400 7.26 7.61 5.73
C THR A 400 6.41 7.58 4.47
N ALA A 401 6.71 6.67 3.54
CA ALA A 401 5.91 6.51 2.33
C ALA A 401 4.44 6.22 2.68
N LEU A 402 4.14 5.24 3.53
CA LEU A 402 2.75 4.91 3.86
C LEU A 402 2.03 5.96 4.71
N ALA A 403 2.74 6.71 5.55
CA ALA A 403 2.14 7.86 6.24
C ALA A 403 1.68 8.90 5.22
N ILE A 404 2.52 9.21 4.22
CA ILE A 404 2.16 10.10 3.12
C ILE A 404 0.99 9.52 2.33
N LEU A 405 1.07 8.27 1.87
CA LEU A 405 -0.02 7.62 1.11
C LEU A 405 -1.37 7.62 1.86
N THR A 406 -1.33 7.48 3.19
CA THR A 406 -2.52 7.53 4.03
C THR A 406 -3.10 8.95 4.11
N LEU A 407 -2.25 9.98 4.11
CA LEU A 407 -2.66 11.39 4.06
C LEU A 407 -3.10 11.83 2.65
N GLU A 408 -2.67 11.14 1.59
CA GLU A 408 -3.07 11.41 0.19
C GLU A 408 -4.43 10.81 -0.20
N VAL A 409 -5.01 9.97 0.68
CA VAL A 409 -6.22 9.19 0.41
C VAL A 409 -7.40 10.04 -0.07
N TYR A 410 -7.39 11.34 0.22
CA TYR A 410 -8.40 12.29 -0.21
C TYR A 410 -8.47 12.47 -1.73
N TYR A 411 -7.36 12.45 -2.44
CA TYR A 411 -7.30 12.74 -3.88
C TYR A 411 -6.66 11.62 -4.70
N ARG A 412 -5.90 10.73 -4.06
CA ARG A 412 -5.18 9.64 -4.72
C ARG A 412 -6.11 8.55 -5.25
N LEU A 413 -7.18 8.22 -4.53
CA LEU A 413 -7.95 7.01 -4.81
C LEU A 413 -8.68 7.08 -6.14
N LEU A 414 -8.41 6.09 -6.98
CA LEU A 414 -9.20 5.84 -8.17
C LEU A 414 -10.57 5.28 -7.73
N PRO A 415 -11.67 5.85 -8.25
CA PRO A 415 -13.00 5.39 -7.87
C PRO A 415 -13.21 3.94 -8.33
N ILE A 416 -13.74 3.09 -7.45
CA ILE A 416 -14.19 1.74 -7.83
C ILE A 416 -15.63 1.80 -8.39
N TYR A 417 -16.43 2.71 -7.85
CA TYR A 417 -17.83 2.94 -8.21
C TYR A 417 -18.00 4.35 -8.79
N LYS A 418 -18.99 4.53 -9.65
CA LYS A 418 -19.42 5.87 -10.07
C LYS A 418 -19.93 6.64 -8.85
N ALA A 419 -19.73 7.96 -8.86
CA ALA A 419 -20.43 8.83 -7.91
C ALA A 419 -21.95 8.61 -8.05
N ASP A 420 -22.66 8.65 -6.93
CA ASP A 420 -24.12 8.66 -6.98
C ASP A 420 -24.55 9.92 -7.75
N ALA A 421 -25.50 9.76 -8.68
CA ALA A 421 -26.16 10.90 -9.26
C ALA A 421 -26.84 11.65 -8.11
N ILE A 422 -26.42 12.88 -7.85
CA ILE A 422 -27.17 13.78 -6.98
C ILE A 422 -28.41 14.16 -7.79
N GLU A 423 -29.57 13.65 -7.40
CA GLU A 423 -30.87 14.14 -7.88
C GLU A 423 -31.14 15.55 -7.34
#